data_AF-A0AAN5CV29-F1
#
_entry.id   AF-A0AAN5CV29-F1
#
_cell.length_a   1.000
_cell.length_b   1.000
_cell.length_c   1.000
_cell.angle_alpha   90.00
_cell.angle_beta   90.00
_cell.angle_gamma   90.00
#
_symmetry.space_group_name_H-M   'P 1'
#
loop_
_entity.id
_entity.type
_entity.pdbx_description
1 polymer ?
#
loop_
_entity_poly.entity_id
_entity_poly.type
_entity_poly.pdbx_seq_one_letter_code
_entity_poly.pdbx_strand_id
1 'polypeptide(L)'
;GLQYYGGSVELADFCPYNQEFEWKISSETEKGRDSRCEIETNRLDNDELMEVYGHNSRCFDFLRPWTERKCGKIRTFHQYMAGCYEHSCIEGVLHIGLFNASSLHPRHYEGQHVHIRKVTDEGWLREGILVCPRCSELCGECAEEKEKSVYDSFVGDPPLDEPCSSTVLSLSITVLLSLILSITR
;
A
#
# COMPACT_ATOMS: atom_id res chain seq x y z
N GLY A 1 7.51 -34.38 -8.20
CA GLY A 1 7.29 -33.48 -9.35
C GLY A 1 7.99 -32.18 -9.04
N LEU A 2 9.01 -31.82 -9.83
CA LEU A 2 9.79 -30.56 -9.78
C LEU A 2 10.92 -30.55 -10.84
N GLN A 3 11.27 -31.70 -11.42
CA GLN A 3 12.43 -31.86 -12.31
C GLN A 3 12.32 -31.16 -13.69
N TYR A 4 11.16 -30.59 -14.04
CA TYR A 4 10.90 -29.99 -15.36
C TYR A 4 10.54 -28.51 -15.31
N TYR A 5 10.63 -27.85 -14.16
CA TYR A 5 10.28 -26.43 -14.01
C TYR A 5 11.50 -25.64 -13.52
N GLY A 6 11.73 -24.48 -14.11
CA GLY A 6 12.79 -23.54 -13.77
C GLY A 6 12.44 -22.14 -14.28
N GLY A 7 13.26 -21.15 -13.91
CA GLY A 7 13.20 -19.80 -14.47
C GLY A 7 13.49 -19.79 -15.96
N SER A 8 13.29 -18.65 -16.63
CA SER A 8 13.49 -18.50 -18.08
C SER A 8 14.91 -18.03 -18.47
N VAL A 9 15.75 -17.68 -17.49
CA VAL A 9 17.03 -17.02 -17.72
C VAL A 9 18.21 -17.96 -17.45
N GLU A 10 18.94 -18.30 -18.52
CA GLU A 10 20.11 -19.18 -18.48
C GLU A 10 21.25 -18.61 -17.61
N LEU A 11 21.48 -17.29 -17.65
CA LEU A 11 22.52 -16.63 -16.83
C LEU A 11 22.28 -16.76 -15.32
N ALA A 12 21.06 -17.09 -14.91
CA ALA A 12 20.71 -17.34 -13.50
C ALA A 12 20.63 -18.85 -13.20
N ASP A 13 21.21 -19.70 -14.05
CA ASP A 13 21.12 -21.17 -13.96
C ASP A 13 19.68 -21.67 -13.82
N PHE A 14 18.74 -20.99 -14.48
CA PHE A 14 17.29 -21.24 -14.36
C PHE A 14 16.77 -21.20 -12.91
N CYS A 15 17.49 -20.57 -11.98
CA CYS A 15 16.99 -20.31 -10.64
C CYS A 15 15.84 -19.29 -10.70
N PRO A 16 14.72 -19.51 -9.97
CA PRO A 16 13.67 -18.51 -9.87
C PRO A 16 14.15 -17.27 -9.11
N TYR A 17 13.92 -16.07 -9.67
CA TYR A 17 14.16 -14.78 -9.02
C TYR A 17 13.14 -13.75 -9.51
N ASN A 18 13.01 -12.64 -8.79
CA ASN A 18 12.15 -11.53 -9.20
C ASN A 18 12.75 -10.85 -10.43
N GLN A 19 12.04 -10.91 -11.55
CA GLN A 19 12.49 -10.33 -12.81
C GLN A 19 11.72 -9.04 -13.09
N GLU A 20 12.45 -7.98 -13.47
CA GLU A 20 11.85 -6.79 -14.04
C GLU A 20 11.18 -7.13 -15.38
N PHE A 21 9.99 -6.58 -15.62
CA PHE A 21 9.25 -6.86 -16.85
C PHE A 21 8.83 -5.57 -17.54
N GLU A 22 8.78 -5.63 -18.86
CA GLU A 22 8.31 -4.53 -19.72
C GLU A 22 6.95 -4.92 -20.30
N TRP A 23 6.00 -3.98 -20.31
CA TRP A 23 4.72 -4.23 -20.97
C TRP A 23 4.88 -4.07 -22.48
N LYS A 24 4.40 -5.07 -23.23
CA LYS A 24 4.34 -4.99 -24.68
C LYS A 24 3.33 -3.92 -25.09
N ILE A 25 3.83 -2.86 -25.72
CA ILE A 25 3.01 -1.79 -26.24
C ILE A 25 2.47 -2.21 -27.61
N SER A 26 1.17 -2.03 -27.83
CA SER A 26 0.54 -2.29 -29.13
C SER A 26 0.66 -1.15 -30.14
N SER A 27 1.10 0.04 -29.71
CA SER A 27 1.18 1.26 -30.54
C SER A 27 2.52 1.98 -30.39
N GLU A 28 3.02 2.60 -31.45
CA GLU A 28 4.25 3.41 -31.44
C GLU A 28 4.13 4.72 -30.63
N THR A 29 2.90 5.12 -30.29
CA THR A 29 2.60 6.39 -29.59
C THR A 29 2.54 6.26 -28.07
N GLU A 30 2.40 5.06 -27.54
CA GLU A 30 2.42 4.80 -26.11
C GLU A 30 3.88 4.60 -25.68
N LYS A 31 4.29 5.29 -24.60
CA LYS A 31 5.64 5.11 -24.04
C LYS A 31 5.75 3.73 -23.41
N GLY A 32 6.88 3.07 -23.65
CA GLY A 32 7.21 1.81 -22.99
C GLY A 32 7.17 1.98 -21.48
N ARG A 33 6.49 1.04 -20.84
CA ARG A 33 6.45 0.96 -19.38
C ARG A 33 7.17 -0.29 -18.95
N ASP A 34 7.74 -0.25 -17.77
CA ASP A 34 8.36 -1.38 -17.11
C ASP A 34 8.11 -1.39 -15.60
N SER A 35 8.48 -2.45 -14.92
CA SER A 35 8.21 -2.59 -13.49
C SER A 35 9.14 -1.76 -12.59
N ARG A 36 10.01 -0.90 -13.12
CA ARG A 36 10.98 -0.14 -12.31
C ARG A 36 10.30 1.03 -11.61
N CYS A 37 10.46 1.09 -10.29
CA CYS A 37 9.95 2.18 -9.46
C CYS A 37 10.62 3.53 -9.74
N GLU A 38 11.85 3.49 -10.26
CA GLU A 38 12.69 4.67 -10.51
C GLU A 38 12.15 5.60 -11.62
N ILE A 39 11.27 5.07 -12.46
CA ILE A 39 10.81 5.71 -13.67
C ILE A 39 9.43 6.31 -13.42
N GLU A 40 9.38 7.63 -13.38
CA GLU A 40 8.16 8.38 -13.10
C GLU A 40 7.02 8.08 -14.10
N THR A 41 7.35 7.78 -15.36
CA THR A 41 6.34 7.46 -16.39
C THR A 41 5.66 6.11 -16.20
N ASN A 42 6.16 5.24 -15.31
CA ASN A 42 5.50 3.98 -14.98
C ASN A 42 4.28 4.17 -14.07
N ARG A 43 4.17 5.33 -13.41
CA ARG A 43 3.07 5.65 -12.50
C ARG A 43 1.71 5.68 -13.18
N LEU A 44 0.72 4.99 -12.60
CA LEU A 44 -0.67 5.08 -13.03
C LEU A 44 -1.36 6.32 -12.44
N ASP A 45 -2.25 6.97 -13.20
CA ASP A 45 -2.99 8.13 -12.72
C ASP A 45 -3.94 7.76 -11.55
N ASN A 46 -4.50 6.55 -11.59
CA ASN A 46 -5.28 5.96 -10.50
C ASN A 46 -4.37 5.07 -9.65
N ASP A 47 -3.61 5.68 -8.75
CA ASP A 47 -2.67 4.94 -7.91
C ASP A 47 -3.40 4.23 -6.76
N GLU A 48 -3.85 3.00 -7.02
CA GLU A 48 -4.70 2.22 -6.12
C GLU A 48 -4.00 1.85 -4.80
N LEU A 49 -2.66 1.81 -4.71
CA LEU A 49 -1.95 1.37 -3.51
C LEU A 49 -1.03 2.43 -2.91
N MET A 50 -1.30 3.71 -3.25
CA MET A 50 -0.53 4.88 -2.83
C MET A 50 0.95 4.79 -3.22
N GLU A 51 1.23 4.24 -4.40
CA GLU A 51 2.59 4.07 -4.90
C GLU A 51 3.21 5.41 -5.31
N VAL A 52 4.52 5.52 -5.17
CA VAL A 52 5.31 6.65 -5.63
C VAL A 52 6.35 6.14 -6.59
N TYR A 53 6.45 6.76 -7.76
CA TYR A 53 7.48 6.48 -8.75
C TYR A 53 8.38 7.69 -8.94
N GLY A 54 9.66 7.44 -9.19
CA GLY A 54 10.68 8.47 -9.37
C GLY A 54 12.04 8.02 -8.84
N HIS A 55 13.06 8.85 -8.99
CA HIS A 55 14.45 8.46 -8.68
C HIS A 55 14.66 7.91 -7.26
N ASN A 56 13.90 8.42 -6.29
CA ASN A 56 13.94 7.98 -4.89
C ASN A 56 12.91 6.90 -4.58
N SER A 57 12.40 6.18 -5.57
CA SER A 57 11.42 5.11 -5.37
C SER A 57 12.04 3.73 -5.53
N ARG A 58 11.61 2.82 -4.67
CA ARG A 58 12.10 1.45 -4.59
C ARG A 58 10.92 0.50 -4.41
N CYS A 59 11.14 -0.76 -4.78
CA CYS A 59 10.15 -1.81 -4.60
C CYS A 59 10.18 -2.30 -3.14
N PHE A 60 9.02 -2.33 -2.48
CA PHE A 60 8.84 -2.86 -1.13
C PHE A 60 7.88 -4.03 -1.16
N ASP A 61 8.24 -5.12 -0.48
CA ASP A 61 7.36 -6.27 -0.32
C ASP A 61 6.21 -5.97 0.62
N PHE A 62 5.06 -6.59 0.35
CA PHE A 62 3.92 -6.58 1.24
C PHE A 62 3.90 -7.84 2.10
N LEU A 63 3.61 -7.69 3.38
CA LEU A 63 3.43 -8.84 4.26
C LEU A 63 2.21 -9.68 3.83
N ARG A 64 1.21 -9.02 3.25
CA ARG A 64 -0.05 -9.59 2.78
C ARG A 64 -0.68 -8.68 1.72
N PRO A 65 -1.62 -9.19 0.89
CA PRO A 65 -2.35 -8.36 -0.05
C PRO A 65 -3.02 -7.15 0.63
N TRP A 66 -3.05 -6.02 -0.06
CA TRP A 66 -3.82 -4.86 0.36
C TRP A 66 -5.31 -5.18 0.46
N THR A 67 -6.01 -4.46 1.32
CA THR A 67 -7.46 -4.60 1.49
C THR A 67 -8.16 -3.26 1.53
N GLU A 68 -9.38 -3.21 1.01
CA GLU A 68 -10.32 -2.12 1.23
C GLU A 68 -11.54 -2.60 1.99
N ARG A 69 -12.04 -1.79 2.92
CA ARG A 69 -13.25 -2.06 3.69
C ARG A 69 -14.22 -0.89 3.64
N LYS A 70 -15.51 -1.18 3.42
CA LYS A 70 -16.61 -0.21 3.49
C LYS A 70 -17.93 -0.92 3.81
N CYS A 71 -18.49 -0.63 4.98
CA CYS A 71 -19.71 -1.25 5.54
C CYS A 71 -19.80 -2.77 5.41
N GLY A 72 -18.77 -3.46 5.88
CA GLY A 72 -18.70 -4.91 5.89
C GLY A 72 -18.37 -5.52 4.53
N LYS A 73 -18.25 -4.71 3.47
CA LYS A 73 -17.73 -5.15 2.18
C LYS A 73 -16.20 -5.09 2.22
N ILE A 74 -15.55 -6.15 1.74
CA ILE A 74 -14.10 -6.24 1.69
C ILE A 74 -13.68 -6.48 0.23
N ARG A 75 -12.69 -5.74 -0.24
CA ARG A 75 -11.96 -6.01 -1.49
C ARG A 75 -10.51 -6.33 -1.14
N THR A 76 -9.93 -7.31 -1.82
CA THR A 76 -8.55 -7.75 -1.58
C THR A 76 -7.79 -7.74 -2.89
N PHE A 77 -6.59 -7.16 -2.85
CA PHE A 77 -5.73 -6.90 -4.00
C PHE A 77 -4.73 -8.05 -4.19
N HIS A 78 -5.23 -9.26 -4.46
CA HIS A 78 -4.44 -10.50 -4.49
C HIS A 78 -3.32 -10.54 -5.55
N GLN A 79 -3.37 -9.66 -6.55
CA GLN A 79 -2.37 -9.57 -7.60
C GLN A 79 -1.12 -8.78 -7.19
N TYR A 80 -1.18 -7.99 -6.11
CA TYR A 80 -0.10 -7.09 -5.68
C TYR A 80 0.51 -7.55 -4.37
N MET A 81 1.77 -7.99 -4.43
CA MET A 81 2.55 -8.48 -3.28
C MET A 81 3.82 -7.67 -3.03
N ALA A 82 4.05 -6.67 -3.87
CA ALA A 82 5.04 -5.63 -3.70
C ALA A 82 4.54 -4.38 -4.43
N GLY A 83 5.14 -3.23 -4.13
CA GLY A 83 4.83 -1.97 -4.78
C GLY A 83 5.92 -0.93 -4.63
N CYS A 84 5.78 0.18 -5.36
CA CYS A 84 6.75 1.25 -5.43
C CYS A 84 6.49 2.33 -4.37
N TYR A 85 7.46 2.57 -3.49
CA TYR A 85 7.36 3.61 -2.46
C TYR A 85 8.63 4.45 -2.42
N GLU A 86 8.48 5.69 -1.98
CA GLU A 86 9.61 6.60 -1.82
C GLU A 86 10.45 6.16 -0.62
N HIS A 87 11.76 6.30 -0.74
CA HIS A 87 12.69 6.16 0.38
C HIS A 87 13.48 7.45 0.59
N SER A 88 13.78 7.75 1.85
CA SER A 88 14.62 8.86 2.25
C SER A 88 15.50 8.47 3.43
N CYS A 89 16.78 8.84 3.40
CA CYS A 89 17.74 8.53 4.46
C CYS A 89 18.01 9.80 5.26
N ILE A 90 17.45 9.90 6.46
CA ILE A 90 17.55 11.07 7.34
C ILE A 90 18.36 10.65 8.56
N GLU A 91 19.54 11.25 8.73
CA GLU A 91 20.47 10.91 9.84
C GLU A 91 20.79 9.41 9.92
N GLY A 92 20.93 8.75 8.77
CA GLY A 92 21.20 7.31 8.66
C GLY A 92 19.98 6.42 8.94
N VAL A 93 18.79 7.00 9.15
CA VAL A 93 17.54 6.26 9.33
C VAL A 93 16.75 6.26 8.03
N LEU A 94 16.44 5.07 7.52
CA LEU A 94 15.57 4.88 6.37
C LEU A 94 14.13 5.28 6.73
N HIS A 95 13.53 6.12 5.90
CA HIS A 95 12.15 6.58 5.99
C HIS A 95 11.41 6.25 4.70
N ILE A 96 10.15 5.82 4.83
CA ILE A 96 9.30 5.39 3.71
C ILE A 96 8.21 6.44 3.48
N GLY A 97 8.08 6.91 2.24
CA GLY A 97 7.09 7.88 1.80
C GLY A 97 6.01 7.25 0.91
N LEU A 98 4.77 7.72 1.08
CA LEU A 98 3.61 7.26 0.34
C LEU A 98 3.00 8.40 -0.47
N PHE A 99 2.29 8.04 -1.54
CA PHE A 99 1.62 9.03 -2.35
C PHE A 99 0.56 9.81 -1.56
N ASN A 100 0.67 11.13 -1.62
CA ASN A 100 -0.24 12.05 -0.96
C ASN A 100 -0.32 11.81 0.57
N ALA A 101 0.80 11.43 1.19
CA ALA A 101 0.97 11.37 2.64
C ALA A 101 1.80 12.58 3.12
N SER A 102 1.50 13.09 4.32
CA SER A 102 2.21 14.24 4.89
C SER A 102 3.39 13.84 5.79
N SER A 103 3.50 12.56 6.15
CA SER A 103 4.51 12.02 7.05
C SER A 103 5.23 10.84 6.41
N LEU A 104 6.51 10.68 6.75
CA LEU A 104 7.29 9.51 6.40
C LEU A 104 7.33 8.52 7.58
N HIS A 105 7.37 7.23 7.29
CA HIS A 105 7.45 6.20 8.32
C HIS A 105 8.91 5.76 8.54
N PRO A 106 9.45 5.87 9.76
CA PRO A 106 10.83 5.48 10.06
C PRO A 106 10.98 3.96 10.14
N ARG A 107 12.14 3.48 9.72
CA ARG A 107 12.58 2.09 9.87
C ARG A 107 13.65 2.01 10.96
N HIS A 108 13.49 1.08 11.89
CA HIS A 108 14.41 0.85 13.01
C HIS A 108 15.22 -0.44 12.88
N TYR A 109 14.67 -1.49 12.26
CA TYR A 109 15.33 -2.79 12.04
C TYR A 109 14.83 -3.51 10.77
N GLU A 110 15.57 -4.51 10.29
CA GLU A 110 15.24 -5.27 9.07
C GLU A 110 13.96 -6.09 9.25
N GLY A 111 13.08 -6.08 8.24
CA GLY A 111 11.81 -6.80 8.30
C GLY A 111 10.79 -6.14 9.22
N GLN A 112 11.02 -4.90 9.67
CA GLN A 112 10.01 -4.13 10.39
C GLN A 112 8.76 -3.97 9.52
N HIS A 113 7.59 -4.12 10.14
CA HIS A 113 6.31 -3.92 9.48
C HIS A 113 5.85 -2.46 9.64
N VAL A 114 5.49 -1.84 8.52
CA VAL A 114 4.87 -0.51 8.51
C VAL A 114 3.42 -0.66 8.09
N HIS A 115 2.52 -0.36 9.02
CA HIS A 115 1.09 -0.50 8.83
C HIS A 115 0.50 0.76 8.20
N ILE A 116 -0.01 0.65 6.98
CA ILE A 116 -0.57 1.78 6.27
C ILE A 116 -2.09 1.74 6.33
N ARG A 117 -2.72 2.88 6.61
CA ARG A 117 -4.17 3.05 6.67
C ARG A 117 -4.59 4.40 6.12
N LYS A 118 -5.49 4.40 5.15
CA LYS A 118 -6.01 5.63 4.54
C LYS A 118 -7.46 5.47 4.15
N VAL A 119 -8.27 6.51 4.35
CA VAL A 119 -9.59 6.60 3.73
C VAL A 119 -9.41 7.19 2.33
N THR A 120 -9.83 6.45 1.31
CA THR A 120 -9.81 6.92 -0.09
C THR A 120 -10.86 8.01 -0.31
N ASP A 121 -10.73 8.78 -1.38
CA ASP A 121 -11.71 9.82 -1.73
C ASP A 121 -13.12 9.23 -1.99
N GLU A 122 -13.18 7.96 -2.38
CA GLU A 122 -14.43 7.19 -2.53
C GLU A 122 -15.01 6.69 -1.20
N GLY A 123 -14.34 6.96 -0.08
CA GLY A 123 -14.75 6.55 1.25
C GLY A 123 -14.59 5.05 1.50
N TRP A 124 -13.49 4.45 1.04
CA TRP A 124 -13.07 3.11 1.47
C TRP A 124 -11.90 3.21 2.44
N LEU A 125 -11.93 2.44 3.52
CA LEU A 125 -10.74 2.27 4.37
C LEU A 125 -9.79 1.29 3.68
N ARG A 126 -8.67 1.79 3.18
CA ARG A 126 -7.60 1.02 2.54
C ARG A 126 -6.49 0.74 3.54
N GLU A 127 -6.08 -0.53 3.64
CA GLU A 127 -5.10 -1.02 4.59
C GLU A 127 -4.05 -1.90 3.91
N GLY A 128 -2.79 -1.70 4.28
CA GLY A 128 -1.63 -2.45 3.77
C GLY A 128 -0.55 -2.58 4.84
N ILE A 129 0.41 -3.49 4.62
CA ILE A 129 1.57 -3.66 5.49
C ILE A 129 2.81 -3.82 4.63
N LEU A 130 3.70 -2.83 4.69
CA LEU A 130 4.99 -2.86 4.02
C LEU A 130 6.01 -3.59 4.90
N VAL A 131 6.87 -4.39 4.28
CA VAL A 131 8.03 -5.01 4.94
C VAL A 131 9.27 -4.19 4.61
N CYS A 132 9.93 -3.68 5.65
CA CYS A 132 11.12 -2.85 5.47
C CYS A 132 12.34 -3.69 5.05
N PRO A 133 13.07 -3.31 3.99
CA PRO A 133 14.33 -3.94 3.63
C PRO A 133 15.45 -3.56 4.61
N ARG A 134 16.66 -4.05 4.34
CA ARG A 134 17.86 -3.55 5.04
C ARG A 134 18.09 -2.09 4.71
N CYS A 135 18.51 -1.32 5.72
CA CYS A 135 18.89 0.08 5.48
C CYS A 135 19.99 0.17 4.42
N SER A 136 20.99 -0.70 4.47
CA SER A 136 22.14 -0.69 3.54
C SER A 136 21.78 -1.01 2.09
N GLU A 137 20.59 -1.54 1.82
CA GLU A 137 20.12 -1.79 0.45
C GLU A 137 19.67 -0.48 -0.21
N LEU A 138 19.25 0.52 0.57
CA LEU A 138 18.68 1.78 0.08
C LEU A 138 19.50 3.02 0.47
N CYS A 139 20.22 2.97 1.59
CA CYS A 139 21.02 4.05 2.12
C CYS A 139 22.51 3.70 2.07
N GLY A 140 23.36 4.69 1.76
CA GLY A 140 24.82 4.52 1.79
C GLY A 140 25.40 4.46 3.21
N GLU A 141 24.80 5.21 4.13
CA GLU A 141 25.17 5.22 5.55
C GLU A 141 23.92 4.91 6.39
N CYS A 142 24.08 4.02 7.38
CA CYS A 142 22.99 3.56 8.22
C CYS A 142 23.33 3.77 9.69
N ALA A 143 22.39 4.33 10.44
CA ALA A 143 22.45 4.34 11.89
C ALA A 143 22.37 2.90 12.43
N GLU A 144 22.87 2.69 13.66
CA GLU A 144 22.77 1.39 14.31
C GLU A 144 21.31 0.92 14.41
N GLU A 145 21.07 -0.33 14.01
CA GLU A 145 19.75 -0.91 14.11
C GLU A 145 19.36 -1.04 15.59
N LYS A 146 18.13 -0.65 15.91
CA LYS A 146 17.60 -0.90 17.26
C LYS A 146 17.28 -2.39 17.38
N GLU A 147 17.61 -3.00 18.52
CA GLU A 147 17.14 -4.35 18.80
C GLU A 147 15.61 -4.36 18.78
N LYS A 148 15.04 -5.33 18.06
CA LYS A 148 13.60 -5.56 18.01
C LYS A 148 13.08 -5.85 19.41
N SER A 149 12.55 -4.83 20.08
CA SER A 149 12.04 -5.00 21.43
C SER A 149 10.59 -5.48 21.37
N VAL A 150 10.15 -6.31 22.33
CA VAL A 150 8.72 -6.71 22.45
C VAL A 150 7.82 -5.49 22.69
N TYR A 151 8.42 -4.39 23.16
CA TYR A 151 7.77 -3.10 23.38
C TYR A 151 7.91 -2.14 22.21
N ASP A 152 8.54 -2.56 21.09
CA ASP A 152 8.66 -1.71 19.92
C ASP A 152 7.25 -1.41 19.41
N SER A 153 6.95 -0.13 19.51
CA SER A 153 5.71 0.49 19.11
C SER A 153 5.35 0.09 17.69
N PHE A 154 4.09 -0.27 17.50
CA PHE A 154 3.44 -0.26 16.20
C PHE A 154 3.94 0.93 15.36
N VAL A 155 4.52 0.65 14.20
CA VAL A 155 4.97 1.69 13.25
C VAL A 155 3.98 1.73 12.09
N GLY A 156 3.49 2.94 11.81
CA GLY A 156 2.52 3.15 10.74
C GLY A 156 1.44 4.14 11.13
N ASP A 157 0.38 4.15 10.34
CA ASP A 157 -0.77 5.02 10.51
C ASP A 157 -1.64 4.60 11.71
N PRO A 158 -2.20 5.57 12.44
CA PRO A 158 -3.12 5.27 13.53
C PRO A 158 -4.31 4.43 13.03
N PRO A 159 -4.94 3.63 13.91
CA PRO A 159 -6.18 2.94 13.56
C PRO A 159 -7.24 3.92 13.05
N LEU A 160 -7.94 3.53 11.99
CA LEU A 160 -9.05 4.30 11.41
C LEU A 160 -10.29 3.43 11.40
N ASP A 161 -11.43 4.06 11.70
CA ASP A 161 -12.73 3.39 11.61
C ASP A 161 -13.16 3.23 10.16
N GLU A 162 -13.89 2.14 9.91
CA GLU A 162 -14.47 1.89 8.60
C GLU A 162 -15.57 2.93 8.30
N PRO A 163 -15.45 3.69 7.20
CA PRO A 163 -16.44 4.71 6.86
C PRO A 163 -17.78 4.06 6.51
N CYS A 164 -18.79 4.33 7.35
CA CYS A 164 -20.17 3.93 7.09
C CYS A 164 -21.13 5.09 7.22
N SER A 165 -21.69 5.50 6.08
CA SER A 165 -22.84 6.39 6.09
C SER A 165 -24.08 5.57 6.44
N SER A 166 -24.49 5.58 7.70
CA SER A 166 -25.89 5.31 8.01
C SER A 166 -26.64 6.60 7.72
N THR A 167 -27.49 6.61 6.69
CA THR A 167 -28.61 7.54 6.69
C THR A 167 -29.50 7.15 7.88
N VAL A 168 -29.24 7.73 9.04
CA VAL A 168 -30.24 7.78 10.09
C VAL A 168 -31.40 8.57 9.51
N LEU A 169 -32.41 7.85 9.00
CA LEU A 169 -33.74 8.40 8.81
C LEU A 169 -34.20 8.84 10.20
N SER A 170 -33.87 10.08 10.57
CA SER A 170 -34.59 10.81 11.59
C SER A 170 -36.03 10.89 11.09
N LEU A 171 -36.83 9.88 11.41
CA LEU A 171 -38.28 10.01 11.44
C LEU A 171 -38.54 11.13 12.43
N SER A 172 -38.65 12.35 11.93
CA SER A 172 -39.05 13.50 12.73
C SER A 172 -40.31 13.08 13.48
N ILE A 173 -40.30 13.22 14.80
CA ILE A 173 -41.40 12.83 15.70
C ILE A 173 -42.72 13.47 15.22
N THR A 174 -42.65 14.60 14.50
CA THR A 174 -43.76 15.26 13.84
C THR A 174 -44.48 14.40 12.79
N VAL A 175 -43.78 13.58 12.01
CA VAL A 175 -44.36 12.66 11.02
C VAL A 175 -45.07 11.48 11.70
N LEU A 176 -44.50 10.98 12.80
CA LEU A 176 -45.14 9.92 13.59
C LEU A 176 -46.44 10.44 14.25
N LEU A 177 -46.41 11.66 14.79
CA LEU A 177 -47.57 12.30 15.41
C LEU A 177 -48.68 12.62 14.39
N SER A 178 -48.35 13.05 13.17
CA SER A 178 -49.35 13.32 12.13
C SER A 178 -50.01 12.05 11.59
N LEU A 179 -49.29 10.93 11.53
CA LEU A 179 -49.84 9.60 11.23
C LEU A 179 -50.76 9.09 12.33
N ILE A 180 -50.41 9.28 13.60
CA ILE A 180 -51.26 8.86 14.73
C ILE A 180 -52.56 9.68 14.76
N LEU A 181 -52.47 11.00 14.55
CA LEU A 181 -53.64 11.89 14.54
C LEU A 181 -54.60 11.64 13.36
N SER A 182 -54.11 11.12 12.24
CA SER A 182 -54.93 10.80 11.06
C SER A 182 -55.63 9.43 11.15
N ILE A 183 -55.19 8.54 12.04
CA ILE A 183 -55.85 7.24 12.30
C ILE A 183 -56.95 7.38 13.36
N THR A 184 -56.88 8.38 14.24
CA THR A 184 -57.85 8.61 15.31
C THR A 184 -59.05 9.49 14.92
N ARG A 185 -59.31 9.68 13.63
CA ARG A 185 -60.40 10.54 13.12
C ARG A 185 -61.40 9.77 12.28
#